data_AF-A0A060RA75-F1
#
_entry.id   AF-A0A060RA75-F1
#
_cell.length_a   1.000
_cell.length_b   1.000
_cell.length_c   1.000
_cell.angle_alpha   90.00
_cell.angle_beta   90.00
_cell.angle_gamma   90.00
#
_symmetry.space_group_name_H-M   'P 1'
#
loop_
_entity.id
_entity.type
_entity.pdbx_description
1 polymer ?
#
loop_
_entity_poly.entity_id
_entity_poly.type
_entity_poly.pdbx_seq_one_letter_code
_entity_poly.pdbx_strand_id
1 'polypeptide(L)'
;MTYPVICNQKMNAYLKEIGDLCGLEKNLTFHLARHTFATTITLAKGVPIETVSKMLGHTNIKTTQIYARITDSKIGNDMQALAGKLQSLNETYNG
;
A
#
# COMPACT_ATOMS: atom_id res chain seq x y z
N MET A 1 2.40 17.82 -22.36
CA MET A 1 3.86 17.82 -22.10
C MET A 1 4.21 16.52 -21.39
N THR A 2 4.73 15.54 -22.12
CA THR A 2 5.29 14.33 -21.52
C THR A 2 6.64 14.69 -20.91
N TYR A 3 6.75 14.59 -19.59
CA TYR A 3 8.02 14.75 -18.88
C TYR A 3 9.05 13.78 -19.48
N PRO A 4 10.30 14.19 -19.74
CA PRO A 4 11.31 13.31 -20.30
C PRO A 4 11.45 12.07 -19.41
N VAL A 5 11.37 10.89 -20.04
CA VAL A 5 11.57 9.61 -19.34
C VAL A 5 13.04 9.54 -18.95
N ILE A 6 13.37 10.05 -17.77
CA ILE A 6 14.70 9.93 -17.19
C ILE A 6 14.94 8.44 -16.94
N CYS A 7 16.14 7.92 -17.25
CA CYS A 7 16.43 6.51 -17.02
C CYS A 7 16.22 6.17 -15.53
N ASN A 8 15.75 4.94 -15.26
CA ASN A 8 15.44 4.48 -13.90
C ASN A 8 16.60 4.71 -12.91
N GLN A 9 17.85 4.61 -13.37
CA GLN A 9 19.04 4.85 -12.54
C GLN A 9 19.11 6.29 -12.05
N LYS A 10 18.93 7.26 -12.94
CA LYS A 10 19.05 8.69 -12.61
C LYS A 10 17.86 9.15 -11.76
N MET A 11 16.69 8.57 -12.02
CA MET A 11 15.50 8.78 -11.21
C MET A 11 15.63 8.23 -9.78
N ASN A 12 16.21 7.03 -9.61
CA ASN A 12 16.53 6.49 -8.29
C ASN A 12 17.60 7.30 -7.56
N ALA A 13 18.57 7.89 -8.27
CA ALA A 13 19.57 8.78 -7.68
C ALA A 13 18.91 10.04 -7.07
N TYR A 14 18.00 10.68 -7.81
CA TYR A 14 17.22 11.81 -7.27
C TYR A 14 16.31 11.40 -6.11
N LEU A 15 15.67 10.24 -6.19
CA LEU A 15 14.86 9.73 -5.07
C LEU A 15 15.69 9.48 -3.82
N LYS A 16 16.94 9.04 -3.97
CA LYS A 16 17.87 8.87 -2.86
C LYS A 16 18.23 10.21 -2.24
N GLU A 17 18.59 11.19 -3.05
CA GLU A 17 18.90 12.56 -2.58
C GLU A 17 17.71 13.18 -1.82
N ILE A 18 16.50 13.04 -2.35
CA ILE A 18 15.27 13.49 -1.66
C ILE A 18 15.05 12.69 -0.37
N GLY A 19 15.32 11.39 -0.36
CA GLY A 19 15.23 10.55 0.83
C GLY A 19 16.19 11.00 1.93
N ASP A 20 17.43 11.29 1.57
CA ASP A 20 18.48 11.78 2.46
C ASP A 20 18.09 13.16 3.05
N LEU A 21 17.55 14.06 2.23
CA LEU A 21 17.03 15.37 2.67
C LEU A 21 15.84 15.23 3.64
N CYS A 22 14.98 14.23 3.43
CA CYS A 22 13.83 13.95 4.29
C CYS A 22 14.19 13.12 5.54
N GLY A 23 15.45 12.70 5.71
CA GLY A 23 15.87 11.85 6.82
C GLY A 23 15.29 10.43 6.79
N LEU A 24 14.95 9.92 5.61
CA LEU A 24 14.41 8.57 5.44
C LEU A 24 15.54 7.54 5.40
N GLU A 25 15.62 6.66 6.39
CA GLU A 25 16.63 5.56 6.43
C GLU A 25 16.44 4.51 5.32
N LYS A 26 15.28 4.49 4.66
CA LYS A 26 14.96 3.51 3.61
C LYS A 26 15.32 4.04 2.23
N ASN A 27 16.05 3.23 1.46
CA ASN A 27 16.33 3.51 0.06
C ASN A 27 15.04 3.63 -0.77
N LEU A 28 14.70 4.85 -1.17
CA LEU A 28 13.56 5.14 -2.04
C LEU A 28 13.89 4.71 -3.47
N THR A 29 13.17 3.70 -3.96
CA THR A 29 13.26 3.23 -5.34
C THR A 29 11.90 3.28 -6.01
N PHE A 30 11.88 3.30 -7.34
CA PHE A 30 10.62 3.27 -8.10
C PHE A 30 9.75 2.05 -7.79
N HIS A 31 10.37 0.88 -7.59
CA HIS A 31 9.64 -0.32 -7.21
C HIS A 31 9.02 -0.18 -5.82
N LEU A 32 9.74 0.39 -4.85
CA LEU A 32 9.22 0.64 -3.51
C LEU A 32 8.02 1.61 -3.54
N ALA A 33 8.13 2.71 -4.30
CA ALA A 33 7.03 3.66 -4.46
C ALA A 33 5.79 3.01 -5.07
N ARG A 34 5.97 2.19 -6.13
CA ARG A 34 4.87 1.43 -6.75
C ARG A 34 4.24 0.44 -5.76
N HIS A 35 5.06 -0.24 -4.96
CA HIS A 35 4.58 -1.15 -3.91
C HIS A 35 3.76 -0.41 -2.85
N THR A 36 4.28 0.69 -2.30
CA THR A 36 3.58 1.50 -1.29
C THR A 36 2.27 2.06 -1.80
N PHE A 37 2.22 2.54 -3.05
CA PHE A 37 0.99 3.00 -3.67
C PHE A 37 -0.06 1.87 -3.74
N ALA A 38 0.32 0.71 -4.27
CA ALA A 38 -0.59 -0.43 -4.42
C ALA A 38 -1.11 -0.96 -3.07
N THR A 39 -0.22 -1.17 -2.10
CA THR A 39 -0.59 -1.82 -0.83
C THR A 39 -1.16 -0.83 0.18
N THR A 40 -0.50 0.30 0.40
CA THR A 40 -0.81 1.21 1.52
C THR A 40 -1.81 2.29 1.13
N ILE A 41 -1.70 2.84 -0.08
CA ILE A 41 -2.58 3.94 -0.50
C ILE A 41 -3.90 3.41 -1.04
N THR A 42 -3.88 2.36 -1.86
CA THR A 42 -5.10 1.85 -2.48
C THR A 42 -5.73 0.69 -1.70
N LEU A 43 -5.02 -0.42 -1.50
CA LEU A 43 -5.63 -1.62 -0.93
C LEU A 43 -5.95 -1.48 0.56
N ALA A 44 -5.06 -0.87 1.35
CA ALA A 44 -5.33 -0.64 2.76
C ALA A 44 -6.47 0.37 3.01
N LYS A 45 -6.85 1.17 2.00
CA LYS A 45 -8.01 2.07 2.03
C LYS A 45 -9.28 1.46 1.40
N GLY A 46 -9.27 0.16 1.07
CA GLY A 46 -10.44 -0.55 0.57
C GLY A 46 -10.72 -0.37 -0.92
N VAL A 47 -9.76 0.14 -1.70
CA VAL A 47 -9.93 0.25 -3.16
C VAL A 47 -9.89 -1.16 -3.79
N PRO A 48 -10.88 -1.53 -4.63
CA PRO A 48 -10.91 -2.84 -5.29
C PRO A 48 -9.68 -3.10 -6.15
N ILE A 49 -9.19 -4.33 -6.14
CA ILE A 49 -7.96 -4.72 -6.84
C ILE A 49 -7.99 -4.46 -8.36
N GLU A 50 -9.17 -4.55 -8.98
CA GLU A 50 -9.37 -4.25 -10.40
C GLU A 50 -9.06 -2.79 -10.72
N THR A 51 -9.52 -1.89 -9.84
CA THR A 51 -9.26 -0.45 -9.92
C THR A 51 -7.78 -0.16 -9.73
N VAL A 52 -7.13 -0.82 -8.76
CA VAL A 52 -5.68 -0.71 -8.54
C VAL A 52 -4.90 -1.18 -9.76
N SER A 53 -5.31 -2.31 -10.37
CA SER A 53 -4.67 -2.85 -11.57
C SER A 53 -4.74 -1.87 -12.75
N LYS A 54 -5.90 -1.21 -12.94
CA LYS A 54 -6.07 -0.16 -13.95
C LYS A 54 -5.21 1.08 -13.64
N MET A 55 -5.16 1.52 -12.38
CA MET A 55 -4.34 2.67 -11.95
C MET A 55 -2.84 2.42 -12.14
N LEU A 56 -2.38 1.17 -12.00
CA LEU A 56 -0.98 0.77 -12.20
C LEU A 56 -0.65 0.49 -13.68
N GLY A 57 -1.62 0.56 -14.58
CA GLY A 57 -1.44 0.26 -16.01
C GLY A 57 -1.09 -1.21 -16.28
N HIS A 58 -1.43 -2.13 -15.37
CA HIS A 58 -1.17 -3.55 -15.54
C HIS A 58 -2.23 -4.16 -16.46
N THR A 59 -1.82 -4.66 -17.62
CA THR A 59 -2.68 -5.40 -18.57
C THR A 59 -3.15 -6.74 -18.03
N ASN A 60 -2.44 -7.30 -17.02
CA ASN A 60 -2.76 -8.58 -16.41
C ASN A 60 -2.98 -8.40 -14.90
N ILE A 61 -4.16 -8.79 -14.43
CA ILE A 61 -4.53 -8.68 -13.00
C ILE A 61 -3.72 -9.61 -12.10
N LYS A 62 -3.11 -10.68 -12.64
CA LYS A 62 -2.31 -11.65 -11.87
C LYS A 62 -1.13 -11.00 -11.13
N THR A 63 -0.49 -9.98 -11.72
CA THR A 63 0.60 -9.25 -11.04
C THR A 63 0.10 -8.34 -9.94
N THR A 64 -1.17 -7.95 -9.99
CA THR A 64 -1.83 -7.15 -8.94
C THR A 64 -2.40 -8.05 -7.82
N GLN A 65 -2.75 -9.31 -8.12
CA GLN A 65 -3.25 -10.31 -7.15
C GLN A 65 -2.27 -10.63 -6.01
N ILE A 66 -0.96 -10.49 -6.24
CA ILE A 66 0.05 -10.65 -5.16
C ILE A 66 -0.19 -9.69 -3.99
N TYR A 67 -0.84 -8.54 -4.26
CA TYR A 67 -1.12 -7.54 -3.23
C TYR A 67 -2.39 -7.81 -2.45
N ALA A 68 -3.38 -8.53 -3.01
CA ALA A 68 -4.63 -8.83 -2.31
C ALA A 68 -4.42 -9.77 -1.11
N ARG A 69 -3.49 -10.75 -1.22
CA ARG A 69 -3.16 -11.65 -0.10
C ARG A 69 -2.62 -10.92 1.13
N ILE A 70 -2.00 -9.76 0.93
CA ILE A 70 -1.50 -8.91 2.02
C ILE A 70 -2.67 -8.20 2.72
N THR A 71 -3.76 -7.92 1.99
CA THR A 71 -4.98 -7.35 2.56
C THR A 71 -5.79 -8.37 3.35
N ASP A 72 -5.82 -9.63 2.94
CA ASP A 72 -6.56 -10.70 3.66
C ASP A 72 -6.06 -10.86 5.11
N SER A 73 -4.75 -10.78 5.34
CA SER A 73 -4.20 -10.81 6.70
C SER A 73 -4.59 -9.57 7.51
N LYS A 74 -4.69 -8.41 6.86
CA LYS A 74 -5.14 -7.17 7.49
C LYS A 74 -6.61 -7.25 7.90
N ILE A 75 -7.48 -7.81 7.05
CA ILE A 75 -8.91 -8.03 7.37
C ILE A 75 -9.05 -8.93 8.60
N GLY A 76 -8.25 -10.01 8.69
CA GLY A 76 -8.24 -10.89 9.85
C GLY A 76 -7.90 -10.14 11.15
N ASN A 77 -6.88 -9.27 11.10
CA ASN A 77 -6.49 -8.43 12.24
C ASN A 77 -7.58 -7.42 12.61
N ASP A 78 -8.18 -6.78 11.60
CA ASP A 78 -9.26 -5.80 11.81
C ASP A 78 -10.50 -6.46 12.43
N MET A 79 -10.80 -7.72 12.09
CA MET A 79 -11.91 -8.48 12.70
C MET A 79 -11.63 -8.93 14.12
N GLN A 80 -10.39 -9.30 14.45
CA GLN A 80 -10.01 -9.54 15.85
C GLN A 80 -10.15 -8.26 16.69
N ALA A 81 -9.71 -7.11 16.15
CA ALA A 81 -9.85 -5.84 16.84
C ALA A 81 -11.32 -5.43 17.05
N LEU A 82 -12.19 -5.72 16.07
CA LEU A 82 -13.64 -5.49 16.19
C LEU A 82 -14.26 -6.43 17.24
N ALA A 83 -13.92 -7.72 17.22
CA ALA A 83 -14.42 -8.69 18.18
C ALA A 83 -14.09 -8.29 19.63
N GLY A 84 -12.86 -7.83 19.89
CA GLY A 84 -12.47 -7.35 21.21
C GLY A 84 -13.25 -6.12 21.69
N LYS A 85 -13.53 -5.16 20.78
CA LYS A 85 -14.36 -3.98 21.10
C LYS A 85 -15.82 -4.33 21.37
N LEU A 86 -16.37 -5.29 20.62
CA LEU A 86 -17.74 -5.76 20.85
C LEU A 86 -17.86 -6.49 22.19
N GLN A 87 -16.84 -7.23 22.59
CA GLN A 87 -16.80 -7.93 23.88
C GLN A 87 -16.76 -6.94 25.07
N SER A 88 -15.93 -5.90 25.00
CA SER A 88 -15.88 -4.86 26.04
C SER A 88 -17.18 -4.02 26.13
N LEU A 89 -17.82 -3.76 24.99
CA LEU A 89 -19.15 -3.13 24.96
C LEU A 89 -20.22 -4.01 25.61
N ASN A 90 -20.18 -5.32 25.36
CA ASN A 90 -21.13 -6.26 25.94
C ASN A 90 -20.93 -6.42 27.46
N GLU A 91 -19.70 -6.34 27.97
CA GLU A 91 -19.40 -6.35 29.40
C GLU A 91 -19.85 -5.06 30.11
N THR A 92 -19.84 -3.92 29.39
CA THR A 92 -20.29 -2.62 29.95
C THR A 92 -21.82 -2.49 29.98
N TYR A 93 -22.55 -3.17 29.07
CA TYR A 93 -24.02 -3.13 28.98
C TYR A 93 -24.74 -4.21 29.79
N ASN A 94 -24.04 -5.27 30.21
CA ASN A 94 -24.60 -6.33 31.07
C ASN A 94 -24.11 -6.23 32.53
N GLY A 95 -23.56 -5.08 32.93
CA GLY A 95 -23.15 -4.75 34.30
C GLY A 95 -24.13 -3.78 34.97
#